data_AF-A0A2L0CJ76-F1
#
_entry.id   AF-A0A2L0CJ76-F1
#
_cell.length_a   1.000
_cell.length_b   1.000
_cell.length_c   1.000
_cell.angle_alpha   90.00
_cell.angle_beta   90.00
_cell.angle_gamma   90.00
#
_symmetry.space_group_name_H-M   'P 1'
#
loop_
_entity.id
_entity.type
_entity.pdbx_description
1 polymer ?
#
loop_
_entity_poly.entity_id
_entity_poly.type
_entity_poly.pdbx_seq_one_letter_code
_entity_poly.pdbx_strand_id
1 'polypeptide(L)'
;KNMFIAYSRKQRGENVPFTAEENASCMVNQPPGSPNLSILSFHGAFHGRTLGCLATTHSKAIHKLDVPSFDWPIAPFPDYKYPLEENKRENDEEDKRCLAAVEDLIETYNKKKNIPVAGIIIEPIQSEGGDNEASPEFFQQLQQIAKRNGAAFLIDEVQTGGGPTGKMWCHQHFNLPTPPDIVTFSKKMQLGGYFHTTEMQPNMAYRV
;
A
#
# COMPACT_ATOMS: atom_id res chain seq x y z
N LYS A 1 0.26 2.48 -9.98
CA LYS A 1 -0.33 2.14 -11.29
C LYS A 1 -0.45 0.62 -11.48
N ASN A 2 0.66 -0.13 -11.42
CA ASN A 2 0.67 -1.59 -11.64
C ASN A 2 -0.33 -2.35 -10.76
N MET A 3 -0.48 -1.99 -9.48
CA MET A 3 -1.49 -2.60 -8.60
C MET A 3 -2.91 -2.54 -9.18
N PHE A 4 -3.35 -1.37 -9.69
CA PHE A 4 -4.66 -1.23 -10.31
C PHE A 4 -4.82 -2.03 -11.60
N ILE A 5 -3.75 -2.07 -12.41
CA ILE A 5 -3.74 -2.85 -13.66
C ILE A 5 -3.84 -4.33 -13.36
N ALA A 6 -3.02 -4.85 -12.44
CA ALA A 6 -3.01 -6.24 -12.03
C ALA A 6 -4.33 -6.64 -11.38
N TYR A 7 -4.87 -5.80 -10.49
CA TYR A 7 -6.19 -6.02 -9.88
C TYR A 7 -7.28 -6.09 -10.95
N SER A 8 -7.39 -5.09 -11.83
CA SER A 8 -8.41 -5.06 -12.88
C SER A 8 -8.26 -6.21 -13.87
N ARG A 9 -7.02 -6.60 -14.20
CA ARG A 9 -6.75 -7.78 -15.06
C ARG A 9 -7.24 -9.06 -14.39
N LYS A 10 -6.97 -9.24 -13.10
CA LYS A 10 -7.44 -10.42 -12.35
C LYS A 10 -8.96 -10.49 -12.28
N GLN A 11 -9.63 -9.35 -12.09
CA GLN A 11 -11.11 -9.28 -12.09
C GLN A 11 -11.71 -9.56 -13.48
N ARG A 12 -11.10 -9.03 -14.54
CA ARG A 12 -11.56 -9.25 -15.92
C ARG A 12 -11.26 -10.66 -16.44
N GLY A 13 -10.13 -11.23 -16.01
CA GLY A 13 -9.51 -12.42 -16.59
C GLY A 13 -8.26 -12.07 -17.41
N GLU A 14 -7.23 -12.92 -17.34
CA GLU A 14 -5.87 -12.65 -17.84
C GLU A 14 -5.79 -12.31 -19.34
N ASN A 15 -6.58 -12.98 -20.18
CA ASN A 15 -6.53 -12.87 -21.64
C ASN A 15 -7.84 -12.32 -22.24
N VAL A 16 -8.56 -11.49 -21.49
CA VAL A 16 -9.83 -10.89 -21.94
C VAL A 16 -9.56 -9.52 -22.57
N PRO A 17 -9.95 -9.29 -23.84
CA PRO A 17 -9.77 -7.99 -24.50
C PRO A 17 -10.64 -6.91 -23.85
N PHE A 18 -10.23 -5.65 -23.98
CA PHE A 18 -11.04 -4.50 -23.55
C PHE A 18 -12.26 -4.32 -24.44
N THR A 19 -13.37 -3.98 -23.81
CA THR A 19 -14.62 -3.62 -24.49
C THR A 19 -14.55 -2.22 -25.12
N ALA A 20 -15.43 -1.96 -26.10
CA ALA A 20 -15.55 -0.61 -26.68
C ALA A 20 -15.96 0.44 -25.62
N GLU A 21 -16.78 0.05 -24.65
CA GLU A 21 -17.20 0.91 -23.54
C GLU A 21 -16.05 1.26 -22.60
N GLU A 22 -15.21 0.28 -22.21
CA GLU A 22 -13.98 0.54 -21.43
C GLU A 22 -13.05 1.50 -22.17
N ASN A 23 -12.86 1.30 -23.48
CA ASN A 23 -12.02 2.18 -24.29
C ASN A 23 -12.57 3.61 -24.37
N ALA A 24 -13.88 3.78 -24.56
CA ALA A 24 -14.50 5.11 -24.66
C ALA A 24 -14.52 5.84 -23.32
N SER A 25 -14.91 5.15 -22.24
CA SER A 25 -15.06 5.76 -20.91
C SER A 25 -13.74 6.14 -20.25
N CYS A 26 -12.66 5.37 -20.45
CA CYS A 26 -11.35 5.71 -19.85
C CYS A 26 -10.78 7.04 -20.37
N MET A 27 -11.05 7.39 -21.64
CA MET A 27 -10.56 8.63 -22.26
C MET A 27 -11.16 9.90 -21.66
N VAL A 28 -12.26 9.77 -20.90
CA VAL A 28 -12.91 10.86 -20.17
C VAL A 28 -12.92 10.62 -18.65
N ASN A 29 -12.06 9.71 -18.18
CA ASN A 29 -11.88 9.37 -16.77
C ASN A 29 -13.14 8.79 -16.09
N GLN A 30 -13.97 8.04 -16.82
CA GLN A 30 -15.18 7.42 -16.28
C GLN A 30 -15.10 5.88 -16.25
N PRO A 31 -15.83 5.21 -15.34
CA PRO A 31 -16.05 3.77 -15.41
C PRO A 31 -16.81 3.36 -16.68
N PRO A 32 -16.68 2.11 -17.16
CA PRO A 32 -15.83 1.05 -16.60
C PRO A 32 -14.34 1.18 -16.96
N GLY A 33 -13.96 2.04 -17.89
CA GLY A 33 -12.58 2.18 -18.38
C GLY A 33 -11.60 2.74 -17.35
N SER A 34 -12.05 3.70 -16.54
CA SER A 34 -11.35 4.19 -15.36
C SER A 34 -12.11 3.72 -14.11
N PRO A 35 -11.78 2.53 -13.57
CA PRO A 35 -12.56 1.92 -12.51
C PRO A 35 -12.38 2.66 -11.18
N ASN A 36 -13.43 2.64 -10.35
CA ASN A 36 -13.37 3.14 -8.98
C ASN A 36 -12.64 2.12 -8.10
N LEU A 37 -11.33 2.30 -7.95
CA LEU A 37 -10.47 1.48 -7.08
C LEU A 37 -9.79 2.33 -6.04
N SER A 38 -9.32 1.70 -4.96
CA SER A 38 -8.62 2.35 -3.86
C SER A 38 -7.30 1.67 -3.52
N ILE A 39 -6.44 2.43 -2.84
CA ILE A 39 -5.23 1.94 -2.16
C ILE A 39 -5.39 2.20 -0.68
N LEU A 40 -5.27 1.17 0.13
CA LEU A 40 -5.24 1.32 1.58
C LEU A 40 -3.86 1.83 2.02
N SER A 41 -3.86 2.84 2.88
CA SER A 41 -2.65 3.45 3.46
C SER A 41 -2.82 3.63 4.97
N PHE A 42 -1.82 4.18 5.65
CA PHE A 42 -1.80 4.25 7.12
C PHE A 42 -1.69 5.69 7.62
N HIS A 43 -2.35 6.00 8.75
CA HIS A 43 -2.09 7.24 9.49
C HIS A 43 -0.60 7.36 9.82
N GLY A 44 -0.04 8.57 9.75
CA GLY A 44 1.40 8.82 9.90
C GLY A 44 2.22 8.64 8.61
N ALA A 45 1.71 7.95 7.59
CA ALA A 45 2.52 7.59 6.42
C ALA A 45 2.99 8.78 5.58
N PHE A 46 4.07 8.60 4.81
CA PHE A 46 4.53 9.53 3.79
C PHE A 46 5.06 8.79 2.55
N HIS A 47 4.30 8.88 1.46
CA HIS A 47 4.61 8.22 0.18
C HIS A 47 4.85 9.20 -0.97
N GLY A 48 4.96 10.50 -0.67
CA GLY A 48 5.23 11.57 -1.63
C GLY A 48 4.12 12.61 -1.73
N ARG A 49 4.22 13.51 -2.71
CA ARG A 49 3.38 14.74 -2.78
C ARG A 49 2.63 14.94 -4.09
N THR A 50 2.83 14.09 -5.09
CA THR A 50 1.95 14.07 -6.27
C THR A 50 0.58 13.53 -5.88
N LEU A 51 -0.51 13.90 -6.58
CA LEU A 51 -1.89 13.64 -6.12
C LEU A 51 -2.15 12.20 -5.63
N GLY A 52 -1.70 11.18 -6.36
CA GLY A 52 -1.86 9.78 -5.96
C GLY A 52 -1.05 9.40 -4.71
N CYS A 53 0.20 9.82 -4.63
CA CYS A 53 1.06 9.64 -3.45
C CYS A 53 0.58 10.44 -2.24
N LEU A 54 0.01 11.62 -2.48
CA LEU A 54 -0.48 12.50 -1.43
C LEU A 54 -1.76 11.96 -0.80
N ALA A 55 -2.59 11.26 -1.58
CA ALA A 55 -3.76 10.57 -1.06
C ALA A 55 -3.41 9.43 -0.08
N THR A 56 -2.24 8.80 -0.25
CA THR A 56 -1.73 7.79 0.68
C THR A 56 -0.80 8.35 1.75
N THR A 57 -0.49 9.64 1.73
CA THR A 57 0.34 10.33 2.73
C THR A 57 -0.53 10.94 3.82
N HIS A 58 -0.22 10.72 5.10
CA HIS A 58 -0.98 11.19 6.27
C HIS A 58 -0.08 11.67 7.42
N SER A 59 1.05 12.30 7.08
CA SER A 59 2.08 12.76 8.03
C SER A 59 1.76 14.09 8.72
N LYS A 60 1.53 15.17 7.96
CA LYS A 60 1.31 16.54 8.49
C LYS A 60 0.23 17.25 7.70
N ALA A 61 -0.61 18.04 8.37
CA ALA A 61 -1.72 18.77 7.73
C ALA A 61 -1.24 19.69 6.58
N ILE A 62 -0.14 20.41 6.77
CA ILE A 62 0.41 21.34 5.77
C ILE A 62 0.86 20.65 4.48
N HIS A 63 1.09 19.33 4.50
CA HIS A 63 1.38 18.59 3.28
C HIS A 63 0.14 18.41 2.39
N LYS A 64 -1.08 18.48 2.96
CA LYS A 64 -2.34 18.05 2.31
C LYS A 64 -3.39 19.15 2.13
N LEU A 65 -3.39 20.19 2.96
CA LEU A 65 -4.39 21.28 2.90
C LEU A 65 -4.44 21.88 1.48
N ASP A 66 -5.66 22.20 1.03
CA ASP A 66 -5.97 22.81 -0.27
C ASP A 66 -5.69 21.95 -1.53
N VAL A 67 -5.38 20.65 -1.37
CA VAL A 67 -5.17 19.73 -2.49
C VAL A 67 -6.31 18.70 -2.60
N PRO A 68 -6.95 18.53 -3.78
CA PRO A 68 -7.93 17.47 -3.99
C PRO A 68 -7.37 16.08 -3.69
N SER A 69 -8.21 15.19 -3.18
CA SER A 69 -7.80 13.83 -2.79
C SER A 69 -8.84 12.78 -3.18
N PHE A 70 -8.52 11.52 -2.91
CA PHE A 70 -9.36 10.38 -3.18
C PHE A 70 -9.96 9.85 -1.87
N ASP A 71 -11.23 9.43 -1.89
CA ASP A 71 -11.83 8.68 -0.79
C ASP A 71 -11.28 7.24 -0.80
N TRP A 72 -10.09 7.06 -0.23
CA TRP A 72 -9.40 5.77 -0.07
C TRP A 72 -9.25 5.41 1.41
N PRO A 73 -9.19 4.12 1.77
CA PRO A 73 -9.13 3.70 3.17
C PRO A 73 -7.80 4.08 3.83
N ILE A 74 -7.91 4.50 5.09
CA ILE A 74 -6.77 4.91 5.93
C ILE A 74 -6.86 4.12 7.23
N ALA A 75 -5.93 3.20 7.44
CA ALA A 75 -5.85 2.39 8.65
C ALA A 75 -4.96 3.05 9.71
N PRO A 76 -5.15 2.76 11.01
CA PRO A 76 -4.15 3.11 12.03
C PRO A 76 -2.87 2.28 11.81
N PHE A 77 -1.72 2.93 12.01
CA PHE A 77 -0.43 2.25 12.19
C PHE A 77 -0.23 1.97 13.70
N PRO A 78 0.42 0.87 14.12
CA PRO A 78 0.63 0.59 15.54
C PRO A 78 1.35 1.72 16.30
N ASP A 79 0.82 2.09 17.46
CA ASP A 79 1.44 3.06 18.38
C ASP A 79 2.00 2.31 19.60
N TYR A 80 3.30 1.99 19.55
CA TYR A 80 3.94 1.17 20.57
C TYR A 80 4.29 1.94 21.84
N LYS A 81 4.10 1.28 22.98
CA LYS A 81 4.57 1.74 24.28
C LYS A 81 5.99 1.25 24.53
N TYR A 82 6.78 2.12 25.16
CA TYR A 82 8.18 1.88 25.49
C TYR A 82 8.40 1.98 27.02
N PRO A 83 9.37 1.22 27.59
CA PRO A 83 10.25 0.24 26.94
C PRO A 83 9.49 -0.98 26.38
N LEU A 84 9.95 -1.55 25.26
CA LEU A 84 9.22 -2.59 24.52
C LEU A 84 9.02 -3.86 25.34
N GLU A 85 10.04 -4.24 26.10
CA GLU A 85 10.09 -5.45 26.93
C GLU A 85 9.06 -5.40 28.06
N GLU A 86 8.78 -4.21 28.56
CA GLU A 86 7.82 -3.97 29.65
C GLU A 86 6.37 -3.87 29.16
N ASN A 87 6.17 -3.62 27.86
CA ASN A 87 4.85 -3.34 27.26
C ASN A 87 4.47 -4.34 26.17
N LYS A 88 5.06 -5.55 26.19
CA LYS A 88 4.85 -6.54 25.12
C LYS A 88 3.37 -6.87 24.91
N ARG A 89 2.60 -7.03 26.00
CA ARG A 89 1.18 -7.40 25.91
C ARG A 89 0.37 -6.29 25.23
N GLU A 90 0.61 -5.04 25.63
CA GLU A 90 -0.04 -3.86 25.09
C GLU A 90 0.28 -3.69 23.60
N ASN A 91 1.54 -3.90 23.21
CA ASN A 91 1.97 -3.79 21.81
C ASN A 91 1.41 -4.93 20.94
N ASP A 92 1.34 -6.17 21.47
CA ASP A 92 0.69 -7.29 20.79
C ASP A 92 -0.83 -7.05 20.59
N GLU A 93 -1.49 -6.38 21.55
CA GLU A 93 -2.90 -5.99 21.45
C GLU A 93 -3.11 -4.86 20.44
N GLU A 94 -2.19 -3.91 20.38
CA GLU A 94 -2.21 -2.80 19.43
C GLU A 94 -2.04 -3.28 17.99
N ASP A 95 -1.13 -4.23 17.74
CA ASP A 95 -0.98 -4.90 16.44
C ASP A 95 -2.31 -5.52 15.99
N LYS A 96 -2.97 -6.29 16.87
CA LYS A 96 -4.25 -6.94 16.57
C LYS A 96 -5.35 -5.92 16.26
N ARG A 97 -5.41 -4.83 17.02
CA ARG A 97 -6.37 -3.74 16.82
C ARG A 97 -6.18 -3.10 15.45
N CYS A 98 -4.94 -2.78 15.08
CA CYS A 98 -4.62 -2.18 13.78
C CYS A 98 -4.93 -3.13 12.62
N LEU A 99 -4.55 -4.41 12.74
CA LEU A 99 -4.84 -5.43 11.73
C LEU A 99 -6.35 -5.65 11.53
N ALA A 100 -7.13 -5.70 12.61
CA ALA A 100 -8.59 -5.78 12.53
C ALA A 100 -9.19 -4.57 11.81
N ALA A 101 -8.71 -3.36 12.11
CA ALA A 101 -9.14 -2.15 11.41
C ALA A 101 -8.81 -2.18 9.91
N VAL A 102 -7.68 -2.77 9.51
CA VAL A 102 -7.36 -2.98 8.08
C VAL A 102 -8.41 -3.88 7.42
N GLU A 103 -8.80 -4.99 8.05
CA GLU A 103 -9.84 -5.87 7.51
C GLU A 103 -11.20 -5.19 7.38
N ASP A 104 -11.63 -4.49 8.43
CA ASP A 104 -12.90 -3.78 8.46
C ASP A 104 -12.97 -2.71 7.37
N LEU A 105 -11.86 -2.01 7.13
CA LEU A 105 -11.73 -1.03 6.04
C LEU A 105 -11.80 -1.70 4.67
N ILE A 106 -11.07 -2.80 4.45
CA ILE A 106 -11.14 -3.54 3.18
C ILE A 106 -12.57 -4.02 2.92
N GLU A 107 -13.24 -4.61 3.91
CA GLU A 107 -14.62 -5.05 3.76
C GLU A 107 -15.57 -3.89 3.45
N THR A 108 -15.43 -2.79 4.19
CA THR A 108 -16.26 -1.60 4.01
C THR A 108 -16.10 -1.00 2.60
N TYR A 109 -14.87 -0.86 2.13
CA TYR A 109 -14.60 -0.28 0.81
C TYR A 109 -15.02 -1.22 -0.33
N ASN A 110 -14.77 -2.52 -0.18
CA ASN A 110 -15.12 -3.52 -1.19
C ASN A 110 -16.64 -3.71 -1.31
N LYS A 111 -17.36 -3.84 -0.18
CA LYS A 111 -18.78 -4.26 -0.18
C LYS A 111 -19.76 -3.10 -0.07
N LYS A 112 -19.44 -2.07 0.73
CA LYS A 112 -20.39 -0.98 1.05
C LYS A 112 -20.18 0.24 0.16
N LYS A 113 -18.94 0.66 -0.04
CA LYS A 113 -18.61 1.83 -0.88
C LYS A 113 -18.50 1.49 -2.37
N ASN A 114 -18.30 0.22 -2.72
CA ASN A 114 -18.04 -0.23 -4.08
C ASN A 114 -16.81 0.49 -4.70
N ILE A 115 -15.75 0.65 -3.90
CA ILE A 115 -14.45 1.19 -4.33
C ILE A 115 -13.36 0.20 -3.89
N PRO A 116 -13.23 -0.97 -4.54
CA PRO A 116 -12.43 -2.06 -4.03
C PRO A 116 -10.94 -1.70 -3.80
N VAL A 117 -10.36 -2.27 -2.75
CA VAL A 117 -8.95 -2.08 -2.38
C VAL A 117 -8.06 -2.93 -3.28
N ALA A 118 -7.41 -2.28 -4.25
CA ALA A 118 -6.52 -2.94 -5.20
C ALA A 118 -5.13 -3.23 -4.62
N GLY A 119 -4.73 -2.51 -3.56
CA GLY A 119 -3.44 -2.67 -2.92
C GLY A 119 -3.36 -2.00 -1.56
N ILE A 120 -2.38 -2.42 -0.78
CA ILE A 120 -1.97 -1.85 0.50
C ILE A 120 -0.56 -1.28 0.31
N ILE A 121 -0.34 -0.04 0.74
CA ILE A 121 0.98 0.59 0.77
C ILE A 121 1.40 0.88 2.21
N ILE A 122 2.63 0.53 2.56
CA ILE A 122 3.17 0.73 3.91
C ILE A 122 4.69 0.96 3.90
N GLU A 123 5.19 1.82 4.78
CA GLU A 123 6.62 1.97 5.08
C GLU A 123 7.05 0.89 6.12
N PRO A 124 8.24 0.27 6.01
CA PRO A 124 8.76 -0.61 7.06
C PRO A 124 8.91 0.07 8.42
N ILE A 125 9.30 1.36 8.39
CA ILE A 125 9.37 2.27 9.54
C ILE A 125 8.87 3.61 9.02
N GLN A 126 7.78 4.13 9.58
CA GLN A 126 7.22 5.42 9.12
C GLN A 126 8.17 6.54 9.49
N SER A 127 8.75 7.24 8.52
CA SER A 127 9.77 8.24 8.85
C SER A 127 9.16 9.61 9.16
N GLU A 128 8.58 10.28 8.16
CA GLU A 128 8.01 11.63 8.32
C GLU A 128 6.84 11.70 9.32
N GLY A 129 6.22 10.56 9.58
CA GLY A 129 5.16 10.36 10.56
C GLY A 129 5.62 10.33 12.02
N GLY A 130 6.93 10.23 12.27
CA GLY A 130 7.50 10.24 13.62
C GLY A 130 8.34 9.02 14.00
N ASP A 131 9.02 8.37 13.04
CA ASP A 131 9.82 7.15 13.27
C ASP A 131 9.02 6.03 13.98
N ASN A 132 7.80 5.77 13.49
CA ASN A 132 6.94 4.75 14.06
C ASN A 132 7.33 3.36 13.55
N GLU A 133 7.55 2.43 14.48
CA GLU A 133 7.95 1.05 14.22
C GLU A 133 6.80 0.07 14.46
N ALA A 134 6.85 -1.08 13.80
CA ALA A 134 5.94 -2.20 14.05
C ALA A 134 6.71 -3.54 13.99
N SER A 135 6.16 -4.55 14.65
CA SER A 135 6.78 -5.87 14.76
C SER A 135 6.87 -6.59 13.41
N PRO A 136 7.86 -7.48 13.20
CA PRO A 136 7.86 -8.42 12.09
C PRO A 136 6.52 -9.16 11.92
N GLU A 137 5.91 -9.57 13.03
CA GLU A 137 4.65 -10.31 13.09
C GLU A 137 3.48 -9.47 12.56
N PHE A 138 3.47 -8.15 12.80
CA PHE A 138 2.50 -7.24 12.20
C PHE A 138 2.59 -7.25 10.67
N PHE A 139 3.79 -7.08 10.12
CA PHE A 139 3.99 -7.07 8.67
C PHE A 139 3.68 -8.43 8.01
N GLN A 140 4.00 -9.54 8.67
CA GLN A 140 3.65 -10.88 8.19
C GLN A 140 2.14 -11.07 8.13
N GLN A 141 1.41 -10.69 9.19
CA GLN A 141 -0.04 -10.76 9.21
C GLN A 141 -0.66 -9.83 8.18
N LEU A 142 -0.16 -8.59 8.07
CA LEU A 142 -0.63 -7.62 7.08
C LEU A 142 -0.50 -8.14 5.64
N GLN A 143 0.62 -8.80 5.30
CA GLN A 143 0.78 -9.46 3.99
C GLN A 143 -0.27 -10.55 3.77
N GLN A 144 -0.58 -11.34 4.81
CA GLN A 144 -1.63 -12.36 4.72
C GLN A 144 -3.01 -11.71 4.51
N ILE A 145 -3.27 -10.55 5.12
CA ILE A 145 -4.50 -9.76 4.90
C ILE A 145 -4.60 -9.31 3.45
N ALA A 146 -3.52 -8.74 2.91
CA ALA A 146 -3.45 -8.32 1.51
C ALA A 146 -3.78 -9.50 0.57
N LYS A 147 -3.09 -10.62 0.76
CA LYS A 147 -3.20 -11.81 -0.07
C LYS A 147 -4.61 -12.43 -0.05
N ARG A 148 -5.23 -12.58 1.13
CA ARG A 148 -6.59 -13.14 1.24
C ARG A 148 -7.66 -12.28 0.57
N ASN A 149 -7.43 -10.97 0.52
CA ASN A 149 -8.34 -10.02 -0.13
C ASN A 149 -8.00 -9.73 -1.60
N GLY A 150 -6.95 -10.37 -2.14
CA GLY A 150 -6.50 -10.14 -3.52
C GLY A 150 -5.93 -8.74 -3.77
N ALA A 151 -5.56 -8.02 -2.70
CA ALA A 151 -4.89 -6.73 -2.77
C ALA A 151 -3.37 -6.95 -2.89
N ALA A 152 -2.71 -6.15 -3.72
CA ALA A 152 -1.25 -6.15 -3.81
C ALA A 152 -0.62 -5.60 -2.52
N PHE A 153 0.53 -6.15 -2.12
CA PHE A 153 1.28 -5.69 -0.96
C PHE A 153 2.52 -4.89 -1.39
N LEU A 154 2.45 -3.55 -1.24
CA LEU A 154 3.55 -2.63 -1.57
C LEU A 154 4.28 -2.19 -0.29
N ILE A 155 5.59 -2.43 -0.26
CA ILE A 155 6.47 -1.87 0.76
C ILE A 155 7.22 -0.67 0.20
N ASP A 156 7.07 0.49 0.85
CA ASP A 156 7.76 1.71 0.47
C ASP A 156 9.10 1.84 1.19
N GLU A 157 10.18 1.48 0.49
CA GLU A 157 11.55 1.54 0.99
C GLU A 157 12.33 2.74 0.44
N VAL A 158 11.63 3.80 0.02
CA VAL A 158 12.26 5.06 -0.39
C VAL A 158 13.20 5.61 0.68
N GLN A 159 12.87 5.45 1.97
CA GLN A 159 13.69 5.97 3.08
C GLN A 159 14.50 4.90 3.82
N THR A 160 13.87 3.74 4.09
CA THR A 160 14.47 2.62 4.83
C THR A 160 15.42 1.79 3.98
N GLY A 161 15.26 1.79 2.66
CA GLY A 161 16.12 1.06 1.74
C GLY A 161 17.52 1.64 1.62
N GLY A 162 18.47 0.81 1.22
CA GLY A 162 19.87 1.20 0.99
C GLY A 162 20.79 1.05 2.20
N GLY A 163 20.50 0.12 3.11
CA GLY A 163 21.42 -0.28 4.18
C GLY A 163 21.26 0.27 5.62
N PRO A 164 20.49 1.34 5.92
CA PRO A 164 20.60 2.00 7.24
C PRO A 164 20.14 1.14 8.43
N THR A 165 19.29 0.14 8.20
CA THR A 165 18.83 -0.80 9.25
C THR A 165 19.76 -2.01 9.43
N GLY A 166 20.90 -2.05 8.74
CA GLY A 166 21.84 -3.18 8.74
C GLY A 166 21.57 -4.24 7.68
N LYS A 167 20.53 -4.06 6.85
CA LYS A 167 20.23 -4.87 5.66
C LYS A 167 19.97 -3.98 4.46
N MET A 168 20.11 -4.52 3.24
CA MET A 168 19.89 -3.76 2.01
C MET A 168 18.47 -3.17 1.96
N TRP A 169 17.49 -3.97 2.37
CA TRP A 169 16.07 -3.60 2.46
C TRP A 169 15.56 -3.93 3.87
N CYS A 170 14.85 -2.99 4.49
CA CYS A 170 14.35 -3.16 5.85
C CYS A 170 13.34 -4.32 5.97
N HIS A 171 12.53 -4.59 4.94
CA HIS A 171 11.59 -5.72 4.98
C HIS A 171 12.27 -7.09 5.10
N GLN A 172 13.58 -7.19 4.87
CA GLN A 172 14.37 -8.40 5.11
C GLN A 172 14.51 -8.75 6.60
N HIS A 173 14.10 -7.87 7.51
CA HIS A 173 13.98 -8.16 8.93
C HIS A 173 12.66 -8.85 9.27
N PHE A 174 11.65 -8.76 8.41
CA PHE A 174 10.29 -9.20 8.74
C PHE A 174 10.02 -10.68 8.46
N ASN A 175 10.93 -11.38 7.75
CA ASN A 175 10.76 -12.80 7.40
C ASN A 175 9.37 -13.09 6.80
N LEU A 176 8.94 -12.25 5.85
CA LEU A 176 7.62 -12.36 5.22
C LEU A 176 7.43 -13.75 4.57
N PRO A 177 6.23 -14.35 4.67
CA PRO A 177 5.92 -15.64 4.04
C PRO A 177 6.20 -15.69 2.54
N THR A 178 5.99 -14.56 1.84
CA THR A 178 6.40 -14.37 0.44
C THR A 178 7.07 -13.01 0.26
N PRO A 179 7.81 -12.76 -0.83
CA PRO A 179 8.27 -11.42 -1.16
C PRO A 179 7.08 -10.42 -1.24
N PRO A 180 7.29 -9.13 -0.96
CA PRO A 180 6.30 -8.10 -1.31
C PRO A 180 6.00 -8.11 -2.81
N ASP A 181 4.78 -7.75 -3.19
CA ASP A 181 4.39 -7.68 -4.60
C ASP A 181 5.13 -6.54 -5.31
N ILE A 182 5.36 -5.43 -4.59
CA ILE A 182 6.08 -4.25 -5.07
C ILE A 182 6.96 -3.71 -3.95
N VAL A 183 8.18 -3.30 -4.28
CA VAL A 183 9.07 -2.54 -3.38
C VAL A 183 9.52 -1.27 -4.09
N THR A 184 9.13 -0.09 -3.60
CA THR A 184 9.60 1.21 -4.14
C THR A 184 10.89 1.65 -3.47
N PHE A 185 11.76 2.33 -4.21
CA PHE A 185 13.03 2.85 -3.70
C PHE A 185 13.42 4.17 -4.37
N SER A 186 14.24 4.96 -3.68
CA SER A 186 14.84 6.20 -4.20
C SER A 186 15.96 6.65 -3.23
N LYS A 187 16.12 7.95 -3.00
CA LYS A 187 17.05 8.58 -2.03
C LYS A 187 18.45 7.95 -2.06
N LYS A 188 18.77 7.07 -1.09
CA LYS A 188 20.09 6.44 -0.96
C LYS A 188 20.50 5.66 -2.22
N MET A 189 19.52 5.15 -2.97
CA MET A 189 19.72 4.40 -4.20
C MET A 189 20.13 5.24 -5.41
N GLN A 190 20.27 6.57 -5.26
CA GLN A 190 20.59 7.57 -6.31
C GLN A 190 19.51 7.73 -7.38
N LEU A 191 18.96 6.62 -7.87
CA LEU A 191 17.82 6.58 -8.78
C LEU A 191 16.56 6.10 -8.06
N GLY A 192 15.42 6.60 -8.52
CA GLY A 192 14.11 6.09 -8.12
C GLY A 192 13.67 4.91 -9.00
N GLY A 193 12.94 3.98 -8.42
CA GLY A 193 12.37 2.86 -9.14
C GLY A 193 11.53 1.97 -8.24
N TYR A 194 11.10 0.85 -8.78
CA TYR A 194 10.44 -0.18 -8.00
C TYR A 194 10.75 -1.57 -8.56
N PHE A 195 10.93 -2.53 -7.66
CA PHE A 195 10.89 -3.95 -7.99
C PHE A 195 9.45 -4.43 -7.87
N HIS A 196 9.09 -5.45 -8.64
CA HIS A 196 7.77 -6.06 -8.54
C HIS A 196 7.80 -7.54 -8.94
N THR A 197 6.82 -8.30 -8.47
CA THR A 197 6.60 -9.69 -8.88
C THR A 197 6.09 -9.78 -10.32
N THR A 198 6.14 -10.96 -10.92
CA THR A 198 5.66 -11.18 -12.30
C THR A 198 4.17 -10.89 -12.44
N GLU A 199 3.38 -11.16 -11.40
CA GLU A 199 1.95 -10.86 -11.34
C GLU A 199 1.66 -9.36 -11.50
N MET A 200 2.56 -8.49 -11.06
CA MET A 200 2.41 -7.04 -11.16
C MET A 200 2.85 -6.46 -12.51
N GLN A 201 3.42 -7.28 -13.40
CA GLN A 201 3.88 -6.84 -14.72
C GLN A 201 2.67 -6.58 -15.65
N PRO A 202 2.53 -5.39 -16.26
CA PRO A 202 1.56 -5.16 -17.32
C PRO A 202 1.84 -6.06 -18.53
N ASN A 203 0.80 -6.70 -19.08
CA ASN A 203 0.92 -7.68 -20.18
C ASN A 203 0.75 -7.08 -21.59
N MET A 204 0.64 -5.76 -21.70
CA MET A 204 0.46 -5.05 -22.98
C MET A 204 1.42 -3.87 -23.08
N ALA A 205 1.90 -3.61 -24.30
CA ALA A 205 2.73 -2.45 -24.60
C ALA A 205 2.03 -1.13 -24.22
N TYR A 206 2.83 -0.10 -23.94
CA TYR A 206 2.37 1.26 -23.58
C TYR A 206 1.56 1.38 -22.28
N ARG A 207 1.52 0.32 -21.44
CA ARG A 207 0.85 0.35 -20.12
C ARG A 207 1.80 0.58 -18.94
N VAL A 208 3.02 1.05 -19.19
CA VAL A 208 4.04 1.45 -18.19
C VAL A 208 3.63 2.68 -17.40
#